data_AF-A0A536HQG7-F1
#
_entry.id   AF-A0A536HQG7-F1
#
_cell.length_a   1.000
_cell.length_b   1.000
_cell.length_c   1.000
_cell.angle_alpha   90.00
_cell.angle_beta   90.00
_cell.angle_gamma   90.00
#
_symmetry.space_group_name_H-M   'P 1'
#
loop_
_entity.id
_entity.type
_entity.pdbx_description
1 polymer ?
#
loop_
_entity_poly.entity_id
_entity_poly.type
_entity_poly.pdbx_seq_one_letter_code
_entity_poly.pdbx_strand_id
1 'polypeptide(L)' 'MARLAESIAREVITGDTSRLGVCENDQCRWVFKDTSRTGKRKWCSMSSCGNRAKVARHRAKQRTAI' A
#
# COMPACT_ATOMS: atom_id res chain seq x y z
N MET A 1 -24.07 -1.43 4.67
CA MET A 1 -22.84 -2.13 5.12
C MET A 1 -22.78 -3.60 4.70
N ALA A 2 -23.86 -4.38 4.77
CA ALA A 2 -23.86 -5.80 4.38
C ALA A 2 -23.26 -6.09 2.99
N ARG A 3 -23.64 -5.33 1.94
CA ARG A 3 -23.09 -5.51 0.58
C ARG A 3 -21.58 -5.30 0.47
N LEU A 4 -21.03 -4.36 1.25
CA LEU A 4 -19.59 -4.10 1.28
C LEU A 4 -18.86 -5.26 1.96
N ALA A 5 -19.38 -5.72 3.10
CA ALA A 5 -18.83 -6.87 3.81
C ALA A 5 -18.84 -8.13 2.94
N GLU A 6 -19.94 -8.39 2.23
CA GLU A 6 -20.05 -9.50 1.28
C GLU A 6 -19.03 -9.40 0.15
N SER A 7 -18.88 -8.22 -0.47
CA SER A 7 -17.92 -8.00 -1.56
C SER A 7 -16.48 -8.26 -1.10
N ILE A 8 -16.13 -7.78 0.10
CA ILE A 8 -14.80 -8.02 0.70
C ILE A 8 -14.63 -9.51 1.03
N ALA A 9 -15.63 -10.15 1.65
CA ALA A 9 -15.57 -11.57 1.99
C ALA A 9 -15.39 -12.44 0.75
N ARG A 10 -16.11 -12.14 -0.34
CA ARG A 10 -15.96 -12.83 -1.63
C ARG A 10 -14.53 -12.67 -2.18
N GLU A 11 -13.97 -11.46 -2.17
CA GLU A 11 -12.59 -11.24 -2.61
C GLU A 11 -11.58 -12.02 -1.76
N VAL A 12 -11.78 -12.10 -0.44
CA VAL A 12 -10.88 -12.85 0.46
C VAL A 12 -10.98 -14.37 0.26
N ILE A 13 -12.19 -14.89 0.01
CA ILE A 13 -12.42 -16.33 -0.15
C ILE A 13 -12.06 -16.82 -1.56
N THR A 14 -12.37 -16.03 -2.59
CA THR A 14 -12.31 -16.45 -4.00
C THR A 14 -11.26 -15.75 -4.84
N GLY A 15 -10.70 -14.63 -4.35
CA GLY A 15 -9.69 -13.85 -5.04
C GLY A 15 -8.26 -14.34 -4.79
N ASP A 16 -7.30 -13.72 -5.49
CA ASP A 16 -5.87 -13.96 -5.29
C ASP A 16 -5.37 -13.16 -4.08
N THR A 17 -5.37 -13.82 -2.92
CA THR A 17 -4.92 -13.22 -1.65
C THR A 17 -3.43 -12.91 -1.63
N SER A 18 -2.62 -13.49 -2.52
CA SER A 18 -1.19 -13.14 -2.66
C SER A 18 -0.98 -11.71 -3.13
N ARG A 19 -2.02 -11.09 -3.70
CA ARG A 19 -2.04 -9.68 -4.12
C ARG A 19 -2.53 -8.76 -3.02
N LEU A 20 -2.97 -9.26 -1.87
CA LEU A 20 -3.34 -8.41 -0.74
C LEU A 20 -2.08 -8.04 0.06
N GLY A 21 -1.86 -6.74 0.22
CA GLY A 21 -0.73 -6.21 0.97
C GLY A 21 -1.17 -5.21 2.03
N VAL A 22 -0.34 -5.05 3.06
CA VAL A 22 -0.45 -3.97 4.05
C VAL A 22 0.57 -2.90 3.68
N CYS A 23 0.18 -1.64 3.82
CA CYS A 23 1.06 -0.51 3.53
C CYS A 23 2.36 -0.55 4.37
N GLU A 24 3.53 -0.44 3.73
CA GLU A 24 4.85 -0.43 4.39
C GLU A 24 5.14 0.85 5.20
N ASN A 25 4.15 1.73 5.39
CA ASN A 25 4.33 2.93 6.20
C ASN A 25 3.84 2.57 7.59
N ASP A 26 4.73 2.57 8.59
CA ASP A 26 4.41 2.14 9.96
C ASP A 26 3.23 2.88 10.58
N GLN A 27 2.98 4.12 10.14
CA GLN A 27 1.86 4.95 10.59
C GLN A 27 0.57 4.74 9.76
N CYS A 28 0.56 3.80 8.80
CA CYS A 28 -0.56 3.51 7.92
C CYS A 28 -0.81 2.01 7.84
N ARG A 29 -1.93 1.54 8.41
CA ARG A 29 -2.31 0.12 8.42
C ARG A 29 -3.33 -0.27 7.35
N TRP A 30 -3.41 0.51 6.27
CA TRP A 30 -4.37 0.24 5.21
C TRP A 30 -3.97 -1.01 4.41
N VAL A 31 -4.94 -1.89 4.20
CA VAL A 31 -4.85 -3.02 3.27
C VAL A 31 -5.12 -2.52 1.86
N PHE A 32 -4.43 -3.08 0.88
CA PHE A 32 -4.66 -2.81 -0.54
C PHE A 32 -4.56 -4.10 -1.36
N LYS A 33 -5.24 -4.12 -2.51
CA LYS A 33 -5.02 -5.11 -3.57
C LYS A 33 -3.97 -4.58 -4.54
N ASP A 34 -2.94 -5.38 -4.79
CA ASP A 34 -1.87 -5.07 -5.72
C ASP A 34 -2.27 -5.37 -7.16
N THR A 35 -2.74 -4.32 -7.84
CA THR A 35 -3.06 -4.32 -9.27
C THR A 35 -1.87 -3.96 -10.15
N SER A 36 -0.66 -3.82 -9.57
CA SER A 36 0.55 -3.53 -10.35
C SER A 36 0.99 -4.74 -11.17
N ARG A 37 1.55 -4.45 -12.35
CA ARG A 37 2.06 -5.48 -13.26
C ARG A 37 3.08 -6.42 -12.59
N THR A 38 3.92 -5.91 -11.70
CA THR A 38 4.99 -6.69 -11.07
C THR A 38 4.58 -7.37 -9.76
N GLY A 39 3.44 -7.00 -9.16
CA GLY A 39 3.03 -7.54 -7.86
C GLY A 39 3.95 -7.12 -6.71
N LYS A 40 4.60 -5.95 -6.83
CA LYS A 40 5.56 -5.44 -5.84
C LYS A 40 5.16 -4.08 -5.26
N ARG A 41 3.86 -3.78 -5.21
CA ARG A 41 3.36 -2.54 -4.61
C ARG A 41 3.61 -2.57 -3.10
N LYS A 42 4.19 -1.48 -2.59
CA LYS A 42 4.54 -1.32 -1.17
C LYS A 42 3.60 -0.41 -0.38
N TRP A 43 2.81 0.42 -1.08
CA TRP A 43 2.06 1.53 -0.48
C TRP A 43 0.58 1.47 -0.83
N CYS A 44 -0.29 1.79 0.14
CA CYS A 44 -1.74 1.85 -0.08
C CYS A 44 -2.16 2.84 -1.16
N SER A 45 -1.38 3.89 -1.43
CA SER A 45 -1.49 4.76 -2.60
C SER A 45 -0.16 5.46 -2.89
N MET A 46 0.11 5.69 -4.17
CA MET A 46 1.29 6.45 -4.60
C MET A 46 1.18 7.93 -4.21
N SER A 47 -0.01 8.53 -4.26
CA SER A 47 -0.21 9.95 -3.94
C SER A 47 -0.08 10.25 -2.44
N SER A 48 -0.32 9.27 -1.57
CA SER A 48 -0.23 9.42 -0.12
C SER A 48 1.07 8.81 0.43
N CYS A 49 1.06 7.53 0.82
CA CYS A 49 2.20 6.85 1.45
C CYS A 49 3.42 6.78 0.53
N GLY A 50 3.23 6.57 -0.78
CA GLY A 50 4.33 6.59 -1.74
C GLY A 50 5.04 7.95 -1.81
N ASN A 51 4.29 9.05 -1.79
CA ASN A 51 4.83 10.40 -1.78
C ASN A 51 5.56 10.70 -0.47
N ARG A 52 4.97 10.35 0.69
CA ARG A 52 5.64 10.47 1.99
C ARG A 52 7.00 9.79 2.03
N ALA A 53 7.08 8.55 1.53
CA ALA A 53 8.34 7.82 1.45
C ALA A 53 9.36 8.50 0.53
N LYS A 54 8.93 9.07 -0.61
CA LYS A 54 9.82 9.85 -1.51
C LYS A 54 10.37 11.10 -0.83
N VAL A 55 9.51 11.87 -0.16
CA VAL A 55 9.91 13.09 0.58
C VAL A 55 10.90 12.75 1.69
N ALA A 56 10.64 11.70 2.48
CA ALA A 56 11.55 11.25 3.53
C ALA A 56 12.94 10.90 2.97
N ARG A 57 13.00 10.13 1.87
CA ARG A 57 14.27 9.81 1.19
C ARG A 57 14.99 11.05 0.66
N HIS A 58 14.26 12.01 0.09
CA HIS A 58 14.85 13.25 -0.41
C HIS A 58 15.50 14.07 0.72
N ARG A 59 14.79 14.25 1.83
CA ARG A 59 15.31 14.95 3.03
C ARG A 59 16.52 14.24 3.63
N ALA A 60 16.50 12.90 3.67
CA ALA A 60 17.64 12.12 4.18
C ALA A 60 18.90 12.32 3.33
N LYS A 61 18.77 12.39 2.00
CA LYS A 61 19.88 12.69 1.09
C LYS A 61 20.44 14.10 1.31
N GLN A 62 19.57 15.10 1.46
CA GLN A 62 20.00 16.48 1.73
C GLN A 62 20.79 16.60 3.03
N ARG A 63 20.38 15.89 4.08
CA ARG A 63 21.11 15.86 5.36
C ARG A 63 22.49 15.21 5.30
N THR A 64 22.74 14.33 4.33
CA THR A 64 24.02 13.61 4.19
C THR A 64 24.96 14.31 3.22
N ALA A 65 24.46 15.30 2.47
CA ALA A 65 25.24 16.13 1.56
C ALA A 65 25.88 17.36 2.25
N ILE A 66 25.75 17.45 3.58
CA ILE A 66 26.41 18.40 4.48
C ILE A 66 27.46 17.60 5.25
#